data_AF-A0A957JE20-F1
#
_entry.id   AF-A0A957JE20-F1
#
_cell.length_a   1.000
_cell.length_b   1.000
_cell.length_c   1.000
_cell.angle_alpha   90.00
_cell.angle_beta   90.00
_cell.angle_gamma   90.00
#
_symmetry.space_group_name_H-M   'P 1'
#
loop_
_entity.id
_entity.type
_entity.pdbx_description
1 polymer ?
#
loop_
_entity_poly.entity_id
_entity_poly.type
_entity_poly.pdbx_seq_one_letter_code
_entity_poly.pdbx_strand_id
1 'polypeptide(L)'
;MATTNQETPFSADSLLVRWLASPRLRRQGSILIATLLMLLLLSFLRWNFDLQPLEASLLAENFDFEPYLFGVAFQELLVPIVLLFLFSRTPLFRRLVTSEKREPADTLKLILALIVLQLLFGLYRFGFTRFLDGSQVSFGFFFVIVAGLLGGWPAGLILGLFSFVLMGGMDILLFHTAETANLSFADILFDYFLFRPRVLGAIWLGTVIGLWAELLGARRYLPANALRMAIVAEVSIVAFAMLSEWGAEWYVTILLPNVVITSLALIFFVMTAQSVQAEAGRQQADQARLELAQAELALTQAKLTALRAQINPHFLFNSINT
;
A
#
# COMPACT_ATOMS: atom_id res chain seq x y z
N MET A 1 -39.71 -22.13 40.35
CA MET A 1 -38.96 -22.97 39.41
C MET A 1 -37.69 -22.22 39.03
N ALA A 2 -36.56 -22.60 39.61
CA ALA A 2 -35.25 -22.02 39.30
C ALA A 2 -34.58 -22.90 38.23
N THR A 3 -34.36 -22.33 37.05
CA THR A 3 -33.59 -22.99 35.97
C THR A 3 -32.11 -22.73 36.23
N THR A 4 -31.42 -23.78 36.68
CA THR A 4 -29.96 -23.81 36.82
C THR A 4 -29.34 -23.78 35.43
N ASN A 5 -28.80 -22.62 35.03
CA ASN A 5 -27.99 -22.52 33.82
C ASN A 5 -26.70 -23.32 34.02
N GLN A 6 -26.60 -24.49 33.37
CA GLN A 6 -25.34 -25.19 33.23
C GLN A 6 -24.45 -24.39 32.27
N GLU A 7 -23.45 -23.70 32.82
CA GLU A 7 -22.36 -23.15 32.04
C GLU A 7 -21.59 -24.30 31.41
N THR A 8 -21.74 -24.49 30.10
CA THR A 8 -20.92 -25.44 29.36
C THR A 8 -19.45 -25.00 29.47
N PRO A 9 -18.52 -25.89 29.86
CA PRO A 9 -17.13 -25.53 30.04
C PRO A 9 -16.56 -24.99 28.73
N PHE A 10 -15.96 -23.80 28.80
CA PHE A 10 -15.23 -23.16 27.72
C PHE A 10 -14.04 -24.07 27.33
N SER A 11 -14.21 -24.93 26.34
CA SER A 11 -13.09 -25.74 25.83
C SER A 11 -12.17 -24.84 25.01
N ALA A 12 -10.87 -24.88 25.29
CA ALA A 12 -9.85 -24.12 24.55
C ALA A 12 -9.89 -24.41 23.03
N ASP A 13 -10.33 -25.61 22.65
CA ASP A 13 -10.53 -26.02 21.26
C ASP A 13 -11.53 -25.14 20.51
N SER A 14 -12.56 -24.62 21.20
CA SER A 14 -13.56 -23.76 20.57
C SER A 14 -13.00 -22.39 20.17
N LEU A 15 -11.99 -21.87 20.87
CA LEU A 15 -11.37 -20.58 20.57
C LEU A 15 -10.43 -20.67 19.37
N LEU A 16 -9.62 -21.73 19.28
CA LEU A 16 -8.73 -21.97 18.14
C LEU A 16 -9.52 -22.18 16.85
N VAL A 17 -10.61 -22.96 16.90
CA VAL A 17 -11.49 -23.18 15.73
C VAL A 17 -12.17 -21.88 15.30
N ARG A 18 -12.68 -21.06 16.24
CA ARG A 18 -13.25 -19.73 15.91
C ARG A 18 -12.20 -18.78 15.34
N TRP A 19 -10.97 -18.83 15.84
CA TRP A 19 -9.86 -18.03 15.34
C TRP A 19 -9.49 -18.41 13.90
N LEU A 20 -9.40 -19.71 13.61
CA LEU A 20 -9.12 -20.24 12.28
C LEU A 20 -10.27 -19.98 11.29
N ALA A 21 -11.52 -19.92 11.78
CA ALA A 21 -12.69 -19.67 10.95
C ALA A 21 -12.82 -18.19 10.53
N SER A 22 -12.39 -17.23 11.36
CA SER A 22 -12.53 -15.80 11.05
C SER A 22 -11.40 -15.29 10.14
N PRO A 23 -11.70 -14.86 8.90
CA PRO A 23 -10.68 -14.29 8.01
C PRO A 23 -10.01 -13.05 8.60
N ARG A 24 -10.72 -12.29 9.45
CA ARG A 24 -10.18 -11.12 10.14
C ARG A 24 -9.12 -11.49 11.19
N LEU A 25 -9.42 -12.49 12.02
CA LEU A 25 -8.49 -12.96 13.06
C LEU A 25 -7.23 -13.57 12.44
N ARG A 26 -7.39 -14.35 11.36
CA ARG A 26 -6.24 -14.89 10.61
C ARG A 26 -5.30 -13.79 10.11
N ARG A 27 -5.84 -12.72 9.48
CA ARG A 27 -5.02 -11.61 8.98
C ARG A 27 -4.32 -10.83 10.10
N GLN A 28 -5.01 -10.59 11.23
CA GLN A 28 -4.37 -9.97 12.41
C GLN A 28 -3.25 -10.85 12.96
N GLY A 29 -3.47 -12.15 13.03
CA GLY A 29 -2.45 -13.15 13.36
C GLY A 29 -1.25 -13.07 12.41
N SER A 30 -1.47 -12.99 11.10
CA SER A 30 -0.40 -12.88 10.11
C SER A 30 0.42 -11.59 10.28
N ILE A 31 -0.20 -10.45 10.58
CA ILE A 31 0.52 -9.20 10.87
C ILE A 31 1.37 -9.35 12.12
N LEU A 32 0.82 -9.94 13.19
CA LEU A 32 1.55 -10.18 14.43
C LEU A 32 2.74 -11.12 14.18
N ILE A 33 2.53 -12.24 13.48
CA ILE A 33 3.59 -13.19 13.15
C ILE A 33 4.68 -12.52 12.30
N ALA A 34 4.33 -11.79 11.24
CA ALA A 34 5.31 -11.09 10.40
C ALA A 34 6.15 -10.09 11.21
N THR A 35 5.52 -9.38 12.15
CA THR A 35 6.20 -8.43 13.04
C THR A 35 7.09 -9.13 14.06
N LEU A 36 6.62 -10.23 14.66
CA LEU A 36 7.42 -11.03 15.59
C LEU A 36 8.63 -11.65 14.90
N LEU A 37 8.47 -12.16 13.67
CA LEU A 37 9.58 -12.69 12.87
C LEU A 37 10.63 -11.61 12.58
N MET A 38 10.20 -10.40 12.22
CA MET A 38 11.11 -9.27 12.03
C MET A 38 11.84 -8.93 13.33
N LEU A 39 11.13 -8.82 14.46
CA LEU A 39 11.75 -8.53 15.76
C LEU A 39 12.73 -9.62 16.21
N LEU A 40 12.41 -10.89 15.98
CA LEU A 40 13.31 -12.01 16.28
C LEU A 40 14.57 -11.95 15.42
N LEU A 41 14.44 -11.66 14.12
CA LEU A 41 15.57 -11.49 13.22
C LEU A 41 16.47 -10.33 13.67
N LEU A 42 15.90 -9.17 13.97
CA LEU A 42 16.67 -8.00 14.42
C LEU A 42 17.33 -8.24 15.78
N SER A 43 16.64 -8.95 16.70
CA SER A 43 17.22 -9.34 18.00
C SER A 43 18.38 -10.31 17.82
N PHE A 44 18.26 -11.24 16.87
CA PHE A 44 19.36 -12.13 16.49
C PHE A 44 20.54 -11.35 15.93
N LEU A 45 20.32 -10.42 15.00
CA LEU A 45 21.39 -9.56 14.47
C LEU A 45 22.05 -8.77 15.60
N ARG A 46 21.25 -8.13 16.46
CA ARG A 46 21.75 -7.38 17.60
C ARG A 46 22.65 -8.21 18.53
N TRP A 47 22.23 -9.43 18.83
CA TRP A 47 22.97 -10.36 19.69
C TRP A 47 24.31 -10.79 19.09
N ASN A 48 24.37 -11.04 17.78
CA ASN A 48 25.57 -11.55 17.13
C ASN A 48 26.61 -10.47 16.79
N PHE A 49 26.20 -9.20 16.73
CA PHE A 49 27.05 -8.09 16.27
C PHE A 49 27.36 -7.05 17.35
N ASP A 50 27.13 -7.38 18.63
CA ASP A 50 27.46 -6.56 19.82
C ASP A 50 27.07 -5.08 19.69
N LEU A 51 25.84 -4.83 19.22
CA LEU A 51 25.34 -3.47 19.02
C LEU A 51 25.15 -2.75 20.37
N GLN A 52 25.51 -1.47 20.40
CA GLN A 52 25.35 -0.60 21.58
C GLN A 52 23.94 -0.65 22.15
N PRO A 53 23.76 -0.67 23.49
CA PRO A 53 22.46 -0.75 24.15
C PRO A 53 21.50 0.37 23.70
N LEU A 54 20.19 0.08 23.70
CA LEU A 54 19.17 1.08 23.40
C LEU A 54 19.10 2.07 24.55
N GLU A 55 19.61 3.27 24.34
CA GLU A 55 19.50 4.36 25.31
C GLU A 55 18.29 5.23 25.01
N ALA A 56 17.48 5.53 26.03
CA ALA A 56 16.32 6.41 25.87
C ALA A 56 16.72 7.86 25.57
N SER A 57 17.93 8.27 25.96
CA SER A 57 18.54 9.56 25.63
C SER A 57 18.64 9.79 24.12
N LEU A 58 18.86 8.74 23.33
CA LEU A 58 18.93 8.85 21.86
C LEU A 58 17.69 9.52 21.27
N LEU A 59 16.50 9.25 21.82
CA LEU A 59 15.26 9.88 21.38
C LEU A 59 15.14 11.33 21.84
N ALA A 60 15.66 11.66 23.02
CA ALA A 60 15.56 13.01 23.57
C ALA A 60 16.58 13.97 22.95
N GLU A 61 17.78 13.48 22.63
CA GLU A 61 18.90 14.29 22.15
C GLU A 61 18.88 14.50 20.64
N ASN A 62 18.32 13.58 19.86
CA ASN A 62 18.36 13.62 18.39
C ASN A 62 17.02 13.97 17.75
N PHE A 63 15.98 14.24 18.54
CA PHE A 63 14.67 14.66 18.03
C PHE A 63 14.65 16.17 17.78
N ASP A 64 15.42 16.60 16.79
CA ASP A 64 15.46 17.98 16.33
C ASP A 64 14.83 18.13 14.95
N PHE A 65 14.13 19.25 14.74
CA PHE A 65 13.58 19.58 13.43
C PHE A 65 14.64 20.27 12.57
N GLU A 66 15.16 19.56 11.58
CA GLU A 66 16.08 20.12 10.59
C GLU A 66 15.34 20.50 9.30
N PRO A 67 15.19 21.81 8.98
CA PRO A 67 14.50 22.26 7.78
C PRO A 67 15.15 21.75 6.49
N TYR A 68 16.47 21.56 6.50
CA TYR A 68 17.22 21.02 5.36
C TYR A 68 16.75 19.60 5.02
N LEU A 69 16.72 18.69 6.00
CA LEU A 69 16.26 17.31 5.81
C LEU A 69 14.80 17.26 5.38
N PHE A 70 13.96 18.18 5.86
CA PHE A 70 12.59 18.30 5.38
C PHE A 70 12.52 18.66 3.88
N GLY A 71 13.36 19.59 3.42
CA GLY A 71 13.46 19.95 2.01
C GLY A 71 13.93 18.79 1.14
N VAL A 72 14.93 18.02 1.61
CA VAL A 72 15.42 16.81 0.95
C VAL A 72 14.32 15.75 0.86
N ALA A 73 13.63 15.46 1.96
CA ALA A 73 12.52 14.51 2.00
C ALA A 73 11.40 14.88 1.01
N PHE A 74 11.05 16.16 0.96
CA PHE A 74 10.03 16.66 0.04
C PHE A 74 10.43 16.43 -1.43
N GLN A 75 11.69 16.73 -1.79
CA GLN A 75 12.19 16.50 -3.14
C GLN A 75 12.21 15.02 -3.50
N GLU A 76 12.67 14.16 -2.59
CA GLU A 76 12.68 12.71 -2.80
C GLU A 76 11.28 12.15 -3.04
N LEU A 77 10.27 12.67 -2.36
CA LEU A 77 8.90 12.19 -2.49
C LEU A 77 8.12 12.81 -3.67
N LEU A 78 8.55 13.97 -4.17
CA LEU A 78 7.87 14.64 -5.28
C LEU A 78 7.85 13.75 -6.55
N VAL A 79 8.99 13.13 -6.87
CA VAL A 79 9.12 12.25 -8.04
C VAL A 79 8.15 11.06 -7.98
N PRO A 80 8.12 10.24 -6.90
CA PRO A 80 7.19 9.13 -6.82
C PRO A 80 5.72 9.56 -6.79
N ILE A 81 5.38 10.72 -6.20
CA ILE A 81 4.02 11.29 -6.29
C ILE A 81 3.65 11.58 -7.75
N VAL A 82 4.51 12.25 -8.51
CA VAL A 82 4.25 12.59 -9.92
C VAL A 82 4.11 11.32 -10.76
N LEU A 83 5.02 10.37 -10.59
CA LEU A 83 4.95 9.07 -11.27
C LEU A 83 3.65 8.32 -10.96
N LEU A 84 3.22 8.35 -9.70
CA LEU A 84 1.97 7.71 -9.28
C LEU A 84 0.74 8.45 -9.81
N PHE A 85 0.78 9.78 -9.88
CA PHE A 85 -0.26 10.58 -10.51
C PHE A 85 -0.40 10.24 -12.00
N LEU A 86 0.71 10.12 -12.73
CA LEU A 86 0.68 9.68 -14.13
C LEU A 86 0.11 8.26 -14.25
N PHE A 87 0.53 7.34 -13.39
CA PHE A 87 -0.01 5.98 -13.34
C PHE A 87 -1.52 5.95 -13.04
N SER A 88 -2.01 6.88 -12.20
CA SER A 88 -3.42 6.97 -11.84
C SER A 88 -4.34 7.28 -13.03
N ARG A 89 -3.79 7.86 -14.10
CA ARG A 89 -4.51 8.13 -15.36
C ARG A 89 -4.66 6.92 -16.26
N THR A 90 -4.01 5.80 -15.94
CA THR A 90 -4.08 4.59 -16.76
C THR A 90 -5.39 3.81 -16.53
N PRO A 91 -5.93 3.11 -17.55
CA PRO A 91 -7.09 2.23 -17.39
C PRO A 91 -6.85 1.10 -16.38
N LEU A 92 -5.61 0.63 -16.27
CA LEU A 92 -5.21 -0.39 -15.29
C LEU A 92 -5.46 0.08 -13.86
N PHE A 93 -5.01 1.30 -13.52
CA PHE A 93 -5.24 1.86 -12.20
C PHE A 93 -6.73 2.01 -11.90
N ARG A 94 -7.51 2.54 -12.84
CA ARG A 94 -8.96 2.67 -12.71
C ARG A 94 -9.60 1.33 -12.37
N ARG A 95 -9.31 0.28 -13.14
CA ARG A 95 -9.82 -1.09 -12.91
C ARG A 95 -9.46 -1.62 -11.52
N LEU A 96 -8.20 -1.44 -11.09
CA LEU A 96 -7.72 -1.95 -9.79
C LEU A 96 -8.38 -1.27 -8.59
N VAL A 97 -8.70 0.01 -8.75
CA VAL A 97 -9.29 0.82 -7.67
C VAL A 97 -10.81 0.66 -7.61
N THR A 98 -11.47 0.42 -8.75
CA THR A 98 -12.94 0.29 -8.82
C THR A 98 -13.44 -1.15 -8.72
N SER A 99 -12.65 -2.15 -9.11
CA SER A 99 -13.10 -3.54 -9.09
C SER A 99 -13.10 -4.13 -7.68
N GLU A 100 -14.24 -4.72 -7.29
CA GLU A 100 -14.38 -5.45 -6.03
C GLU A 100 -13.61 -6.78 -6.07
N LYS A 101 -13.58 -7.43 -7.24
CA LYS A 101 -12.83 -8.67 -7.49
C LYS A 101 -11.66 -8.40 -8.43
N ARG A 102 -10.46 -8.65 -7.94
CA ARG A 102 -9.24 -8.45 -8.72
C ARG A 102 -8.95 -9.70 -9.55
N GLU A 103 -8.76 -9.51 -10.84
CA GLU A 103 -8.24 -10.57 -11.70
C GLU A 103 -6.74 -10.78 -11.40
N PRO A 104 -6.25 -12.03 -11.39
CA PRO A 104 -4.82 -12.30 -11.22
C PRO A 104 -3.94 -11.57 -12.25
N ALA A 105 -4.43 -11.45 -13.49
CA ALA A 105 -3.73 -10.75 -14.56
C ALA A 105 -3.55 -9.25 -14.27
N ASP A 106 -4.53 -8.59 -13.66
CA ASP A 106 -4.43 -7.18 -13.28
C ASP A 106 -3.44 -6.98 -12.13
N THR A 107 -3.38 -7.93 -11.20
CA THR A 107 -2.42 -7.92 -10.10
C THR A 107 -0.99 -8.05 -10.62
N LEU A 108 -0.75 -8.94 -11.60
CA LEU A 108 0.56 -9.06 -12.25
C LEU A 108 0.94 -7.77 -12.99
N LYS A 109 0.02 -7.20 -13.77
CA LYS A 109 0.25 -5.92 -14.46
C LYS A 109 0.54 -4.78 -13.50
N LEU A 110 -0.14 -4.73 -12.35
CA LEU A 110 0.15 -3.77 -11.28
C LEU A 110 1.58 -3.94 -10.77
N ILE A 111 1.97 -5.16 -10.42
CA ILE A 111 3.31 -5.46 -9.91
C ILE A 111 4.37 -5.02 -10.92
N LEU A 112 4.22 -5.39 -12.19
CA LEU A 112 5.15 -4.99 -13.25
C LEU A 112 5.22 -3.47 -13.42
N ALA A 113 4.08 -2.78 -13.42
CA ALA A 113 4.06 -1.32 -13.49
C ALA A 113 4.79 -0.68 -12.31
N LEU A 114 4.53 -1.15 -11.08
CA LEU A 114 5.18 -0.62 -9.88
C LEU A 114 6.67 -0.97 -9.81
N ILE A 115 7.11 -2.10 -10.35
CA ILE A 115 8.54 -2.42 -10.51
C ILE A 115 9.22 -1.38 -11.40
N VAL A 116 8.61 -1.03 -12.54
CA VAL A 116 9.15 0.01 -13.43
C VAL A 116 9.20 1.36 -12.71
N LEU A 117 8.15 1.74 -11.98
CA LEU A 117 8.15 3.00 -11.22
C LEU A 117 9.21 2.99 -10.10
N GLN A 118 9.37 1.88 -9.39
CA GLN A 118 10.39 1.71 -8.35
C GLN A 118 11.81 1.79 -8.94
N LEU A 119 12.05 1.23 -10.13
CA LEU A 119 13.32 1.36 -10.84
C LEU A 119 13.62 2.80 -11.24
N LEU A 120 12.65 3.51 -11.84
CA LEU A 120 12.81 4.91 -12.22
C LEU A 120 13.11 5.79 -11.01
N PHE A 121 12.39 5.55 -9.90
CA PHE A 121 12.63 6.25 -8.66
C PHE A 121 13.98 5.88 -8.01
N GLY A 122 14.37 4.60 -8.06
CA GLY A 122 15.70 4.16 -7.61
C GLY A 122 16.84 4.84 -8.37
N LEU A 123 16.74 4.93 -9.70
CA LEU A 123 17.71 5.65 -10.54
C LEU A 123 17.77 7.14 -10.20
N TYR A 124 16.61 7.79 -10.04
CA TYR A 124 16.54 9.18 -9.61
C TYR A 124 17.21 9.35 -8.24
N ARG A 125 16.86 8.53 -7.25
CA ARG A 125 17.39 8.58 -5.89
C ARG A 125 18.89 8.31 -5.86
N PHE A 126 19.38 7.36 -6.66
CA PHE A 126 20.81 7.07 -6.78
C PHE A 126 21.58 8.31 -7.26
N GLY A 127 21.11 8.97 -8.31
CA GLY A 127 21.71 10.22 -8.78
C GLY A 127 21.62 11.32 -7.72
N PHE A 128 20.45 11.51 -7.12
CA PHE A 128 20.19 12.53 -6.11
C PHE A 128 21.08 12.37 -4.87
N THR A 129 21.18 11.16 -4.33
CA THR A 129 22.01 10.83 -3.16
C THR A 129 23.49 11.10 -3.44
N ARG A 130 23.96 10.81 -4.66
CA ARG A 130 25.33 11.11 -5.08
C ARG A 130 25.64 12.61 -5.14
N PHE A 131 24.64 13.45 -5.43
CA PHE A 131 24.82 14.91 -5.47
C PHE A 131 24.71 15.59 -4.10
N LEU A 132 24.09 14.95 -3.11
CA LEU A 132 23.89 15.50 -1.76
C LEU A 132 24.83 14.88 -0.71
N ASP A 133 26.01 14.43 -1.14
CA ASP A 133 27.03 13.82 -0.27
C ASP A 133 26.49 12.67 0.61
N GLY A 134 25.57 11.86 0.07
CA GLY A 134 24.99 10.73 0.79
C GLY A 134 23.80 11.07 1.69
N SER A 135 23.38 12.34 1.76
CA SER A 135 22.18 12.75 2.49
C SER A 135 20.94 12.13 1.87
N GLN A 136 20.28 11.25 2.61
CA GLN A 136 19.05 10.58 2.21
C GLN A 136 18.08 10.55 3.38
N VAL A 137 16.83 10.92 3.14
CA VAL A 137 15.83 11.04 4.21
C VAL A 137 14.80 9.94 4.06
N SER A 138 14.24 9.76 2.87
CA SER A 138 13.29 8.71 2.56
C SER A 138 13.96 7.35 2.38
N PHE A 139 13.37 6.32 2.98
CA PHE A 139 13.78 4.94 2.71
C PHE A 139 13.32 4.42 1.35
N GLY A 140 12.45 5.14 0.64
CA GLY A 140 12.00 4.78 -0.69
C GLY A 140 10.97 3.64 -0.76
N PHE A 141 10.18 3.47 0.31
CA PHE A 141 9.14 2.44 0.38
C PHE A 141 7.77 2.88 -0.16
N PHE A 142 7.65 4.08 -0.71
CA PHE A 142 6.35 4.61 -1.11
C PHE A 142 5.61 3.69 -2.08
N PHE A 143 6.28 3.17 -3.12
CA PHE A 143 5.64 2.23 -4.04
C PHE A 143 5.35 0.87 -3.39
N VAL A 144 6.16 0.42 -2.42
CA VAL A 144 5.90 -0.80 -1.64
C VAL A 144 4.59 -0.68 -0.84
N ILE A 145 4.36 0.47 -0.19
CA ILE A 145 3.12 0.78 0.51
C ILE A 145 1.95 0.80 -0.49
N VAL A 146 2.11 1.46 -1.63
CA VAL A 146 1.09 1.53 -2.69
C VAL A 146 0.77 0.14 -3.25
N ALA A 147 1.76 -0.73 -3.44
CA ALA A 147 1.56 -2.12 -3.86
C ALA A 147 0.75 -2.91 -2.84
N GLY A 148 1.06 -2.77 -1.55
CA GLY A 148 0.27 -3.37 -0.48
C GLY A 148 -1.18 -2.88 -0.50
N LEU A 149 -1.40 -1.57 -0.62
CA LEU A 149 -2.75 -0.98 -0.67
C LEU A 149 -3.56 -1.42 -1.90
N LEU A 150 -2.98 -1.35 -3.09
CA LEU A 150 -3.65 -1.60 -4.36
C LEU A 150 -3.71 -3.08 -4.75
N GLY A 151 -2.73 -3.87 -4.36
CA GLY A 151 -2.57 -5.26 -4.78
C GLY A 151 -2.75 -6.27 -3.64
N GLY A 152 -2.86 -5.82 -2.39
CA GLY A 152 -2.89 -6.70 -1.22
C GLY A 152 -1.51 -7.20 -0.84
N TRP A 153 -1.45 -8.15 0.10
CA TRP A 153 -0.16 -8.64 0.61
C TRP A 153 0.73 -9.32 -0.43
N PRO A 154 0.24 -10.04 -1.47
CA PRO A 154 1.14 -10.67 -2.44
C PRO A 154 1.89 -9.63 -3.27
N ALA A 155 1.20 -8.58 -3.74
CA ALA A 155 1.83 -7.51 -4.50
C ALA A 155 2.80 -6.69 -3.63
N GLY A 156 2.41 -6.40 -2.39
CA GLY A 156 3.28 -5.73 -1.42
C GLY A 156 4.55 -6.54 -1.12
N LEU A 157 4.43 -7.85 -0.89
CA LEU A 157 5.58 -8.74 -0.65
C LEU A 157 6.52 -8.79 -1.86
N ILE A 158 5.99 -9.00 -3.06
CA ILE A 158 6.81 -9.09 -4.28
C ILE A 158 7.57 -7.78 -4.53
N LEU A 159 6.89 -6.63 -4.39
CA LEU A 159 7.57 -5.34 -4.57
C LEU A 159 8.52 -5.02 -3.41
N GLY A 160 8.23 -5.51 -2.20
CA GLY A 160 9.15 -5.45 -1.05
C GLY A 160 10.43 -6.24 -1.30
N LEU A 161 10.33 -7.47 -1.82
CA LEU A 161 11.48 -8.29 -2.24
C LEU A 161 12.28 -7.63 -3.37
N PHE A 162 11.59 -7.06 -4.35
CA PHE A 162 12.25 -6.32 -5.42
C PHE A 162 12.99 -5.09 -4.88
N SER A 163 12.36 -4.35 -3.97
CA SER A 163 12.96 -3.19 -3.32
C SER A 163 14.15 -3.58 -2.44
N PHE A 164 14.09 -4.73 -1.78
CA PHE A 164 15.22 -5.32 -1.05
C PHE A 164 16.43 -5.51 -1.97
N VAL A 165 16.23 -6.12 -3.14
CA VAL A 165 17.32 -6.33 -4.11
C VAL A 165 17.84 -4.99 -4.65
N LEU A 166 16.94 -4.08 -5.02
CA LEU A 166 17.30 -2.79 -5.60
C LEU A 166 18.08 -1.91 -4.60
N MET A 167 17.63 -1.83 -3.35
CA MET A 167 18.26 -0.99 -2.32
C MET A 167 19.62 -1.53 -1.91
N GLY A 168 19.74 -2.83 -1.64
CA GLY A 168 21.06 -3.42 -1.34
C GLY A 168 22.03 -3.28 -2.52
N GLY A 169 21.54 -3.43 -3.75
CA GLY A 169 22.34 -3.18 -4.96
C GLY A 169 22.79 -1.73 -5.09
N MET A 170 21.92 -0.75 -4.81
CA MET A 170 22.30 0.67 -4.80
C MET A 170 23.31 0.98 -3.70
N ASP A 171 23.17 0.39 -2.51
CA ASP A 171 24.12 0.58 -1.41
C ASP A 171 25.50 0.04 -1.80
N ILE A 172 25.56 -1.13 -2.43
CA ILE A 172 26.82 -1.65 -2.99
C ILE A 172 27.40 -0.63 -3.96
N LEU A 173 26.63 -0.12 -4.91
CA LEU A 173 27.13 0.82 -5.93
C LEU A 173 27.57 2.17 -5.35
N LEU A 174 26.90 2.67 -4.31
CA LEU A 174 27.21 3.95 -3.66
C LEU A 174 28.47 3.84 -2.79
N PHE A 175 28.63 2.71 -2.09
CA PHE A 175 29.71 2.49 -1.14
C PHE A 175 30.82 1.56 -1.68
N HIS A 176 30.82 1.25 -2.98
CA HIS A 176 31.86 0.44 -3.60
C HIS A 176 33.20 1.18 -3.60
N THR A 177 33.98 1.01 -2.55
CA THR A 177 35.39 1.44 -2.46
C THR A 177 36.32 0.28 -2.83
N ALA A 178 37.61 0.57 -3.05
CA ALA A 178 38.63 -0.47 -3.31
C ALA A 178 38.68 -1.55 -2.21
N GLU A 179 38.20 -1.25 -0.99
CA GLU A 179 38.12 -2.19 0.13
C GLU A 179 36.99 -3.22 -0.06
N THR A 180 35.89 -2.85 -0.72
CA THR A 180 34.76 -3.76 -0.98
C THR A 180 35.07 -4.81 -2.05
N ALA A 181 36.14 -4.64 -2.85
CA ALA A 181 36.55 -5.58 -3.89
C ALA A 181 37.01 -6.95 -3.33
N ASN A 182 37.37 -7.00 -2.06
CA ASN A 182 37.86 -8.23 -1.39
C ASN A 182 36.80 -8.90 -0.49
N LEU A 183 35.57 -8.37 -0.42
CA LEU A 183 34.51 -8.95 0.39
C LEU A 183 34.01 -10.26 -0.23
N SER A 184 33.77 -11.27 0.60
CA SER A 184 33.14 -12.49 0.13
C SER A 184 31.66 -12.22 -0.22
N PHE A 185 31.06 -13.10 -1.02
CA PHE A 185 29.62 -12.99 -1.30
C PHE A 185 28.76 -13.02 -0.02
N ALA A 186 29.20 -13.77 1.01
CA ALA A 186 28.52 -13.80 2.28
C ALA A 186 28.57 -12.43 2.97
N ASP A 187 29.73 -11.78 2.99
CA ASP A 187 29.88 -10.43 3.57
C ASP A 187 29.02 -9.41 2.82
N ILE A 188 28.99 -9.48 1.48
CA ILE A 188 28.12 -8.61 0.67
C ILE A 188 26.65 -8.82 1.03
N LEU A 189 26.20 -10.08 1.11
CA LEU A 189 24.83 -10.40 1.46
C LEU A 189 24.47 -9.92 2.88
N PHE A 190 25.38 -10.14 3.84
CA PHE A 190 25.17 -9.71 5.21
C PHE A 190 25.18 -8.19 5.33
N ASP A 191 26.24 -7.51 4.92
CA ASP A 191 26.45 -6.08 5.19
C ASP A 191 25.49 -5.15 4.41
N TYR A 192 25.11 -5.52 3.19
CA TYR A 192 24.32 -4.66 2.31
C TYR A 192 22.84 -5.03 2.25
N PHE A 193 22.47 -6.25 2.62
CA PHE A 193 21.08 -6.70 2.52
C PHE A 193 20.46 -7.09 3.86
N LEU A 194 21.12 -7.97 4.63
CA LEU A 194 20.54 -8.49 5.87
C LEU A 194 20.75 -7.56 7.06
N PHE A 195 21.90 -6.88 7.14
CA PHE A 195 22.24 -5.99 8.24
C PHE A 195 21.63 -4.59 8.08
N ARG A 196 21.03 -4.30 6.91
CA ARG A 196 20.37 -3.02 6.64
C ARG A 196 18.87 -3.13 6.95
N PRO A 197 18.40 -2.65 8.11
CA PRO A 197 17.00 -2.76 8.56
C PRO A 197 16.02 -2.14 7.59
N ARG A 198 16.43 -1.08 6.88
CA ARG A 198 15.64 -0.49 5.80
C ARG A 198 15.37 -1.49 4.67
N VAL A 199 16.35 -2.31 4.30
CA VAL A 199 16.21 -3.25 3.18
C VAL A 199 15.24 -4.38 3.56
N LEU A 200 15.38 -4.95 4.76
CA LEU A 200 14.43 -5.93 5.30
C LEU A 200 13.04 -5.32 5.60
N GLY A 201 13.02 -4.06 6.03
CA GLY A 201 11.83 -3.28 6.32
C GLY A 201 10.90 -3.17 5.11
N ALA A 202 11.44 -3.14 3.88
CA ALA A 202 10.63 -3.16 2.66
C ALA A 202 9.74 -4.42 2.56
N ILE A 203 10.30 -5.59 2.86
CA ILE A 203 9.58 -6.88 2.80
C ILE A 203 8.48 -6.92 3.84
N TRP A 204 8.83 -6.56 5.09
CA TRP A 204 7.86 -6.48 6.19
C TRP A 204 6.74 -5.48 5.86
N LEU A 205 7.10 -4.28 5.41
CA LEU A 205 6.15 -3.20 5.19
C LEU A 205 5.16 -3.54 4.07
N GLY A 206 5.64 -4.06 2.94
CA GLY A 206 4.77 -4.47 1.83
C GLY A 206 3.77 -5.54 2.26
N THR A 207 4.24 -6.51 3.05
CA THR A 207 3.40 -7.60 3.58
C THR A 207 2.36 -7.06 4.57
N VAL A 208 2.79 -6.30 5.58
CA VAL A 208 1.91 -5.78 6.64
C VAL A 208 0.89 -4.78 6.10
N ILE A 209 1.31 -3.83 5.26
CA ILE A 209 0.38 -2.88 4.63
C ILE A 209 -0.63 -3.61 3.76
N GLY A 210 -0.21 -4.64 3.01
CA GLY A 210 -1.14 -5.44 2.22
C GLY A 210 -2.16 -6.21 3.06
N LEU A 211 -1.73 -6.85 4.15
CA LEU A 211 -2.63 -7.51 5.10
C LEU A 211 -3.58 -6.50 5.77
N TRP A 212 -3.08 -5.32 6.11
CA TRP A 212 -3.88 -4.25 6.71
C TRP A 212 -4.89 -3.67 5.72
N ALA A 213 -4.51 -3.47 4.46
CA ALA A 213 -5.39 -3.04 3.40
C ALA A 213 -6.56 -4.02 3.20
N GLU A 214 -6.30 -5.33 3.27
CA GLU A 214 -7.34 -6.34 3.22
C GLU A 214 -8.23 -6.38 4.46
N LEU A 215 -7.67 -6.13 5.65
CA LEU A 215 -8.45 -6.01 6.89
C LEU A 215 -9.44 -4.84 6.85
N LEU A 216 -9.05 -3.73 6.23
CA LEU A 216 -9.89 -2.53 6.12
C LEU A 216 -10.91 -2.61 4.97
N GLY A 217 -10.66 -3.44 3.95
CA GLY A 217 -11.53 -3.54 2.77
C GLY A 217 -11.67 -2.18 2.07
N ALA A 218 -12.90 -1.74 1.79
CA ALA A 218 -13.16 -0.43 1.18
C ALA A 218 -12.67 0.75 2.03
N ARG A 219 -12.58 0.59 3.36
CA ARG A 219 -12.13 1.65 4.28
C ARG A 219 -10.63 1.94 4.17
N ARG A 220 -9.86 1.13 3.44
CA ARG A 220 -8.42 1.37 3.25
C ARG A 220 -8.12 2.71 2.56
N TYR A 221 -9.07 3.21 1.76
CA TYR A 221 -8.96 4.50 1.10
C TYR A 221 -9.54 5.64 1.92
N LEU A 222 -9.58 5.57 3.26
CA LEU A 222 -9.91 6.72 4.09
C LEU A 222 -8.62 7.48 4.44
N PRO A 223 -8.54 8.82 4.31
CA PRO A 223 -7.35 9.60 4.65
C PRO A 223 -6.83 9.35 6.07
N ALA A 224 -7.73 9.16 7.04
CA ALA A 224 -7.35 8.84 8.42
C ALA A 224 -6.63 7.48 8.54
N ASN A 225 -6.98 6.49 7.70
CA ASN A 225 -6.30 5.20 7.70
C ASN A 225 -4.95 5.29 6.97
N ALA A 226 -4.85 6.10 5.90
CA ALA A 226 -3.58 6.42 5.28
C ALA A 226 -2.60 7.05 6.28
N LEU A 227 -3.04 8.07 7.03
CA LEU A 227 -2.23 8.71 8.07
C LEU A 227 -1.72 7.69 9.11
N ARG A 228 -2.61 6.82 9.62
CA ARG A 228 -2.23 5.77 10.59
C ARG A 228 -1.21 4.79 10.02
N MET A 229 -1.39 4.38 8.76
CA MET A 229 -0.45 3.49 8.08
C MET A 229 0.92 4.12 7.90
N ALA A 230 0.97 5.39 7.48
CA ALA A 230 2.23 6.12 7.32
C ALA A 230 2.97 6.26 8.65
N ILE A 231 2.28 6.67 9.72
CA ILE A 231 2.88 6.78 11.06
C ILE A 231 3.41 5.42 11.53
N VAL A 232 2.59 4.37 11.46
CA VAL A 232 3.01 3.03 11.90
C VAL A 232 4.18 2.53 11.06
N ALA A 233 4.16 2.75 9.75
CA ALA A 233 5.26 2.37 8.86
C ALA A 233 6.59 2.99 9.30
N GLU A 234 6.64 4.31 9.36
CA GLU A 234 7.89 5.05 9.63
C GLU A 234 8.39 4.80 11.05
N VAL A 235 7.50 4.81 12.06
CA VAL A 235 7.88 4.50 13.44
C VAL A 235 8.41 3.07 13.57
N SER A 236 7.82 2.11 12.87
CA SER A 236 8.29 0.72 12.91
C SER A 236 9.65 0.58 12.23
N ILE A 237 9.86 1.25 11.10
CA ILE A 237 11.15 1.22 10.40
C ILE A 237 12.25 1.82 11.28
N VAL A 238 11.99 2.96 11.92
CA VAL A 238 12.96 3.58 12.84
C VAL A 238 13.21 2.68 14.04
N ALA A 239 12.17 2.09 14.65
CA ALA A 239 12.34 1.14 15.74
C ALA A 239 13.17 -0.08 15.32
N PHE A 240 12.96 -0.59 14.10
CA PHE A 240 13.78 -1.67 13.55
C PHE A 240 15.22 -1.24 13.32
N ALA A 241 15.43 -0.02 12.86
CA ALA A 241 16.75 0.52 12.64
C ALA A 241 17.55 0.69 13.93
N MET A 242 16.90 1.21 14.98
CA MET A 242 17.49 1.30 16.32
C MET A 242 17.89 -0.07 16.87
N LEU A 243 17.17 -1.15 16.49
CA LEU A 243 17.49 -2.49 16.95
C LEU A 243 18.71 -3.10 16.25
N SER A 244 18.96 -2.81 14.98
CA SER A 244 19.94 -3.55 14.17
C SER A 244 21.10 -2.76 13.59
N GLU A 245 21.13 -1.43 13.66
CA GLU A 245 22.16 -0.64 12.97
C GLU A 245 22.94 0.29 13.90
N TRP A 246 24.19 0.55 13.51
CA TRP A 246 25.04 1.60 14.06
C TRP A 246 24.54 2.95 13.53
N GLY A 247 24.42 3.95 14.40
CA GLY A 247 23.89 5.27 14.00
C GLY A 247 22.37 5.38 14.08
N ALA A 248 21.76 4.78 15.11
CA ALA A 248 20.35 4.97 15.46
C ALA A 248 19.94 6.45 15.53
N GLU A 249 20.87 7.33 15.90
CA GLU A 249 20.71 8.80 15.94
C GLU A 249 20.17 9.35 14.62
N TRP A 250 20.78 8.97 13.49
CA TRP A 250 20.37 9.41 12.16
C TRP A 250 18.91 9.07 11.87
N TYR A 251 18.48 7.87 12.26
CA TYR A 251 17.11 7.41 12.06
C TYR A 251 16.09 8.19 12.88
N VAL A 252 16.47 8.63 14.09
CA VAL A 252 15.64 9.48 14.94
C VAL A 252 15.50 10.88 14.33
N THR A 253 16.60 11.46 13.87
CA THR A 253 16.61 12.80 13.23
C THR A 253 15.71 12.85 12.00
N ILE A 254 15.72 11.81 11.16
CA ILE A 254 14.89 11.76 9.94
C ILE A 254 13.45 11.31 10.19
N LEU A 255 13.09 10.84 11.39
CA LEU A 255 11.78 10.28 11.69
C LEU A 255 10.66 11.30 11.43
N LEU A 256 10.79 12.51 11.97
CA LEU A 256 9.73 13.52 11.86
C LEU A 256 9.51 13.98 10.41
N PRO A 257 10.55 14.36 9.64
CA PRO A 257 10.39 14.64 8.20
C PRO A 257 9.71 13.50 7.44
N ASN A 258 10.16 12.25 7.65
CA ASN A 258 9.60 11.08 6.96
C ASN A 258 8.13 10.85 7.31
N VAL A 259 7.77 10.89 8.60
CA VAL A 259 6.38 10.72 9.04
C VAL A 259 5.49 11.76 8.36
N VAL A 260 5.87 13.04 8.38
CA VAL A 260 5.07 14.10 7.78
C VAL A 260 4.92 13.90 6.27
N ILE A 261 6.05 13.70 5.59
CA ILE A 261 6.12 13.65 4.13
C ILE A 261 5.44 12.38 3.60
N THR A 262 5.75 11.20 4.14
CA THR A 262 5.07 9.94 3.78
C THR A 262 3.57 10.01 4.08
N SER A 263 3.15 10.65 5.18
CA SER A 263 1.73 10.83 5.50
C SER A 263 1.01 11.67 4.45
N LEU A 264 1.59 12.81 4.06
CA LEU A 264 1.04 13.66 3.00
C LEU A 264 0.97 12.92 1.66
N ALA A 265 2.03 12.17 1.32
CA ALA A 265 2.08 11.31 0.13
C ALA A 265 0.89 10.35 0.08
N LEU A 266 0.66 9.66 1.20
CA LEU A 266 -0.30 8.57 1.27
C LEU A 266 -1.72 9.11 1.31
N ILE A 267 -1.95 10.24 1.98
CA ILE A 267 -3.22 10.97 1.93
C ILE A 267 -3.52 11.41 0.50
N PHE A 268 -2.56 12.05 -0.18
CA PHE A 268 -2.72 12.47 -1.58
C PHE A 268 -3.05 11.29 -2.50
N PHE A 269 -2.32 10.18 -2.34
CA PHE A 269 -2.58 8.96 -3.09
C PHE A 269 -3.99 8.43 -2.86
N VAL A 270 -4.41 8.32 -1.60
CA VAL A 270 -5.74 7.83 -1.24
C VAL A 270 -6.85 8.76 -1.77
N MET A 271 -6.65 10.08 -1.71
CA MET A 271 -7.58 11.04 -2.31
C MET A 271 -7.68 10.88 -3.83
N THR A 272 -6.54 10.63 -4.50
CA THR A 272 -6.52 10.32 -5.93
C THR A 272 -7.32 9.05 -6.23
N ALA A 273 -7.11 7.99 -5.45
CA ALA A 273 -7.87 6.75 -5.60
C ALA A 273 -9.38 6.97 -5.38
N GLN A 274 -9.77 7.71 -4.34
CA GLN A 274 -11.18 8.07 -4.09
C GLN A 274 -11.77 8.88 -5.24
N SER A 275 -11.03 9.84 -5.81
CA SER A 275 -11.48 10.62 -6.96
C SER A 275 -11.78 9.72 -8.16
N VAL A 276 -10.92 8.74 -8.43
CA VAL A 276 -11.13 7.76 -9.50
C VAL A 276 -12.36 6.88 -9.24
N GLN A 277 -12.61 6.47 -7.98
CA GLN A 277 -13.82 5.73 -7.60
C GLN A 277 -15.08 6.57 -7.80
N ALA A 278 -15.05 7.83 -7.36
CA ALA A 278 -16.17 8.75 -7.49
C ALA A 278 -16.51 9.03 -8.97
N GLU A 279 -15.50 9.19 -9.82
CA GLU A 279 -15.68 9.37 -11.26
C GLU A 279 -16.29 8.12 -11.92
N ALA A 280 -15.78 6.93 -11.59
CA ALA A 280 -16.34 5.68 -12.10
C ALA A 280 -17.80 5.46 -11.67
N GLY A 281 -18.12 5.80 -10.41
CA GLY A 281 -19.50 5.75 -9.91
C GLY A 281 -20.44 6.72 -10.64
N ARG A 282 -19.98 7.93 -10.97
CA ARG A 282 -20.75 8.89 -11.79
C ARG A 282 -21.00 8.35 -13.19
N GLN A 283 -19.98 7.78 -13.84
CA GLN A 283 -20.10 7.19 -15.18
C GLN A 283 -21.11 6.04 -15.21
N GLN A 284 -21.11 5.17 -14.19
CA GLN A 284 -22.09 4.09 -14.07
C GLN A 284 -23.51 4.62 -13.84
N ALA A 285 -23.68 5.65 -13.00
CA ALA A 285 -24.98 6.27 -12.76
C ALA A 285 -25.54 6.93 -14.03
N ASP A 286 -24.69 7.59 -14.82
CA ASP A 286 -25.09 8.21 -16.07
C ASP A 286 -25.45 7.16 -17.14
N GLN A 287 -24.71 6.06 -17.21
CA GLN A 287 -25.06 4.92 -18.09
C GLN A 287 -26.41 4.31 -17.72
N ALA A 288 -26.66 4.05 -16.44
CA ALA A 288 -27.94 3.52 -15.97
C ALA A 288 -29.12 4.46 -16.27
N ARG A 289 -28.89 5.79 -16.19
CA ARG A 289 -29.90 6.79 -16.57
C ARG A 289 -30.20 6.76 -18.06
N LEU A 290 -29.18 6.62 -18.92
CA LEU A 290 -29.36 6.52 -20.36
C LEU A 290 -30.12 5.24 -20.75
N GLU A 291 -29.78 4.10 -20.13
CA GLU A 291 -30.47 2.83 -20.36
C GLU A 291 -31.94 2.89 -19.93
N LEU A 292 -32.23 3.50 -18.78
CA LEU A 292 -33.60 3.71 -18.31
C LEU A 292 -34.40 4.60 -19.27
N ALA A 293 -33.82 5.72 -19.71
CA ALA A 293 -34.47 6.61 -20.68
C ALA A 293 -34.76 5.91 -22.02
N GLN A 294 -33.86 5.04 -22.48
CA GLN A 294 -34.07 4.24 -23.69
C GLN A 294 -35.20 3.21 -23.50
N ALA A 295 -35.27 2.56 -22.34
CA ALA A 295 -36.34 1.62 -22.02
C ALA A 295 -37.72 2.30 -21.95
N GLU A 296 -37.79 3.51 -21.36
CA GLU A 296 -39.02 4.31 -21.32
C GLU A 296 -39.47 4.76 -22.71
N LEU A 297 -38.55 5.15 -23.57
CA LEU A 297 -38.83 5.49 -24.96
C LEU A 297 -39.39 4.28 -25.73
N ALA A 298 -38.74 3.12 -25.61
CA ALA A 298 -39.18 1.88 -26.26
C ALA A 298 -40.57 1.44 -25.78
N LEU A 299 -40.83 1.54 -24.47
CA LEU A 299 -42.16 1.27 -23.89
C LEU A 299 -43.22 2.23 -24.45
N THR A 300 -42.89 3.52 -24.56
CA THR A 300 -43.81 4.53 -25.11
C THR A 300 -44.12 4.24 -26.58
N GLN A 301 -43.13 3.87 -27.38
CA GLN A 301 -43.32 3.48 -28.78
C GLN A 301 -44.17 2.20 -28.91
N ALA A 302 -43.95 1.20 -28.06
CA ALA A 302 -44.76 -0.01 -28.04
C ALA A 302 -46.23 0.31 -27.68
N LYS A 303 -46.46 1.18 -26.69
CA LYS A 303 -47.81 1.65 -26.32
C LYS A 303 -48.49 2.39 -27.46
N LEU A 304 -47.80 3.30 -28.14
CA LEU A 304 -48.33 4.02 -29.30
C LEU A 304 -48.68 3.07 -30.46
N THR A 305 -47.86 2.05 -30.68
CA THR A 305 -48.09 1.03 -31.72
C THR A 305 -49.31 0.19 -31.40
N ALA A 306 -49.48 -0.24 -30.14
CA ALA A 306 -50.64 -0.99 -29.68
C ALA A 306 -51.93 -0.15 -29.79
N LEU A 307 -51.90 1.12 -29.37
CA LEU A 307 -53.03 2.05 -29.52
C LEU A 307 -53.40 2.23 -30.99
N ARG A 308 -52.41 2.38 -31.89
CA ARG A 308 -52.65 2.51 -33.32
C ARG A 308 -53.29 1.25 -33.92
N ALA A 309 -52.91 0.06 -33.46
CA ALA A 309 -53.53 -1.20 -33.89
C ALA A 309 -54.97 -1.37 -33.38
N GLN A 310 -55.29 -0.80 -32.21
CA GLN A 310 -56.64 -0.84 -31.66
C GLN A 310 -57.62 0.10 -32.38
N ILE A 311 -57.13 1.20 -32.94
CA ILE A 311 -57.90 2.06 -33.85
C ILE A 311 -58.09 1.29 -35.17
N ASN A 312 -59.11 0.43 -35.23
CA ASN A 312 -59.41 -0.38 -36.41
C ASN A 312 -59.82 0.55 -37.57
N PRO A 313 -59.00 0.72 -38.61
CA PRO A 313 -59.31 1.64 -39.70
C PRO A 313 -60.61 1.23 -40.41
N HIS A 314 -60.93 -0.06 -40.42
CA HIS A 314 -62.14 -0.58 -41.07
C HIS A 314 -63.43 -0.15 -40.38
N PHE A 315 -63.38 0.12 -39.06
CA PHE A 315 -64.53 0.64 -38.31
C PHE A 315 -64.75 2.12 -38.62
N LEU A 316 -63.66 2.91 -38.69
CA LEU A 316 -63.72 4.32 -39.09
C LEU A 316 -64.23 4.49 -40.53
N PHE A 317 -63.77 3.65 -41.47
CA PHE A 317 -64.24 3.71 -42.86
C PHE A 317 -65.73 3.34 -43.01
N ASN A 318 -66.25 2.41 -42.20
CA ASN A 318 -67.68 2.08 -42.23
C ASN A 318 -68.55 3.20 -41.62
N SER A 319 -68.07 3.90 -40.59
CA SER A 319 -68.81 5.00 -39.96
C SER A 319 -68.90 6.28 -40.79
N ILE A 320 -68.04 6.45 -41.82
CA ILE A 320 -68.04 7.63 -42.68
C ILE A 320 -68.84 7.40 -43.98
N ASN A 321 -69.04 6.14 -44.39
CA ASN A 321 -69.76 5.78 -45.62
C ASN A 321 -71.25 5.39 -45.40
N THR A 322 -71.80 5.63 -44.21
CA THR A 322 -73.25 5.49 -43.91
C THR A 322 -73.86 6.86 -43.64
#